data_AF-A0A497CYP0-F1
#
_entry.id   AF-A0A497CYP0-F1
#
_cell.length_a   1.000
_cell.length_b   1.000
_cell.length_c   1.000
_cell.angle_alpha   90.00
_cell.angle_beta   90.00
_cell.angle_gamma   90.00
#
_symmetry.space_group_name_H-M   'P 1'
#
loop_
_entity.id
_entity.type
_entity.pdbx_description
1 polymer ?
#
loop_
_entity_poly.entity_id
_entity_poly.type
_entity_poly.pdbx_seq_one_letter_code
_entity_poly.pdbx_strand_id
1 'polypeptide(L)'
;DHIDVVIENGVLAFRTKKIKRYDVMKFYITAPDITSIFASGATEVSSPEVLGGNDLGIVASGASEVDLKLNYKTITLKASGASEVRLQGSAQKFVVETSGASEVVAKALKADTAVVNASGASECFVNADTKLTYQLSGASEVSYVKAPQTIVIESSQPNKSTVILSDSLYKAEIYTYSDTTTVKVGSLDVEVIEGYDTTKVSVGRHAIVITDDGNVRYVHDKKKRFNGHWGGVEMGINGYVTPQFNTNWGKEYDYLNLRYEKSWTVNLNLYEQNIALNKDKNMGFVTGIGMSWANYRFSPPTYLTPDSSEIKGYYMINEQGNGLSVRKSKLTVMYITVPFMYEIQTKKEGFKSFHFGIGVLGSARVRTHTKIYFNNANEVYYLQNPDGSFDTEFGRYITPNASDRNIVKNYNSFHLQPFKFEGMIRVGFSFVNLWAHVGLNQFFMKDRGPELYTWTAGITLVGW
;
A
#
# COMPACT_ATOMS: atom_id res chain seq x y z
N ASP A 1 -57.10 40.63 -23.00
CA ASP A 1 -57.76 40.25 -21.73
C ASP A 1 -57.04 39.16 -20.93
N HIS A 2 -56.34 38.20 -21.56
CA HIS A 2 -55.64 37.10 -20.83
C HIS A 2 -54.11 37.16 -20.85
N ILE A 3 -53.53 38.22 -21.42
CA ILE A 3 -52.09 38.46 -21.50
C ILE A 3 -51.83 39.82 -20.84
N ASP A 4 -51.07 39.81 -19.76
CA ASP A 4 -50.58 41.02 -19.08
C ASP A 4 -49.15 41.30 -19.57
N VAL A 5 -48.95 42.46 -20.18
CA VAL A 5 -47.62 42.97 -20.58
C VAL A 5 -47.19 44.00 -19.55
N VAL A 6 -46.12 43.72 -18.82
CA VAL A 6 -45.66 44.54 -17.70
C VAL A 6 -44.19 44.91 -17.90
N ILE A 7 -43.84 46.16 -17.65
CA ILE A 7 -42.46 46.62 -17.58
C ILE A 7 -42.19 47.02 -16.13
N GLU A 8 -41.31 46.28 -15.46
CA GLU A 8 -40.90 46.54 -14.08
C GLU A 8 -39.38 46.47 -13.98
N ASN A 9 -38.74 47.52 -13.46
CA ASN A 9 -37.28 47.58 -13.23
C ASN A 9 -36.42 47.23 -14.47
N GLY A 10 -36.86 47.66 -15.67
CA GLY A 10 -36.15 47.39 -16.92
C GLY A 10 -36.38 45.99 -17.50
N VAL A 11 -37.29 45.20 -16.91
CA VAL A 11 -37.68 43.87 -17.41
C VAL A 11 -39.06 43.97 -18.07
N LEU A 12 -39.12 43.64 -19.36
CA LEU A 12 -40.38 43.42 -20.08
C LEU A 12 -40.85 41.98 -19.84
N ALA A 13 -42.01 41.80 -19.22
CA ALA A 13 -42.58 40.50 -18.88
C ALA A 13 -43.95 40.30 -19.53
N PHE A 14 -44.13 39.14 -20.17
CA PHE A 14 -45.42 38.66 -20.68
C PHE A 14 -45.97 37.61 -19.71
N ARG A 15 -47.07 37.91 -19.03
CA ARG A 15 -47.72 36.99 -18.09
C ARG A 15 -49.05 36.52 -18.66
N THR A 16 -49.27 35.21 -18.74
CA THR A 16 -50.54 34.65 -19.22
C THR A 16 -51.41 34.20 -18.05
N LYS A 17 -52.71 34.51 -18.10
CA LYS A 17 -53.71 34.04 -17.12
C LYS A 17 -54.64 33.04 -17.80
N LYS A 18 -54.49 31.74 -17.47
CA LYS A 18 -55.37 30.62 -17.85
C LYS A 18 -55.88 30.66 -19.30
N ILE A 19 -54.97 30.52 -20.26
CA ILE A 19 -55.32 30.38 -21.68
C ILE A 19 -55.54 28.89 -21.97
N LYS A 20 -56.79 28.48 -22.24
CA LYS A 20 -57.13 27.07 -22.52
C LYS A 20 -56.86 26.64 -23.97
N ARG A 21 -56.96 27.57 -24.93
CA ARG A 21 -56.76 27.32 -26.36
C ARG A 21 -56.36 28.62 -27.05
N TYR A 22 -55.33 28.57 -27.87
CA TYR A 22 -54.91 29.66 -28.76
C TYR A 22 -54.29 29.01 -30.01
N ASP A 23 -54.43 29.65 -31.17
CA ASP A 23 -53.89 29.12 -32.42
C ASP A 23 -52.40 29.46 -32.57
N VAL A 24 -52.04 30.74 -32.41
CA VAL A 24 -50.65 31.24 -32.47
C VAL A 24 -50.53 32.48 -31.59
N MET A 25 -49.45 32.59 -30.80
CA MET A 25 -49.13 33.77 -30.00
C MET A 25 -47.72 34.26 -30.33
N LYS A 26 -47.60 35.48 -30.86
CA LYS A 26 -46.32 36.09 -31.28
C LYS A 26 -46.14 37.46 -30.67
N PHE A 27 -44.94 37.74 -30.20
CA PHE A 27 -44.52 39.03 -29.68
C PHE A 27 -43.28 39.50 -30.46
N TYR A 28 -43.28 40.77 -30.88
CA TYR A 28 -42.12 41.41 -31.50
C TYR A 28 -41.59 42.45 -30.52
N ILE A 29 -40.31 42.32 -30.17
CA ILE A 29 -39.66 43.12 -29.15
C ILE A 29 -38.47 43.83 -29.79
N THR A 30 -38.38 45.13 -29.60
CA THR A 30 -37.24 45.94 -30.00
C THR A 30 -36.79 46.74 -28.78
N ALA A 31 -35.50 46.64 -28.46
CA ALA A 31 -34.88 47.35 -27.36
C ALA A 31 -33.47 47.80 -27.78
N PRO A 32 -32.97 48.93 -27.27
CA PRO A 32 -31.63 49.43 -27.60
C PRO A 32 -30.53 48.51 -27.07
N ASP A 33 -30.72 47.96 -25.87
CA ASP A 33 -29.79 47.05 -25.21
C ASP A 33 -30.56 45.87 -24.62
N ILE A 34 -30.05 44.66 -24.85
CA ILE A 34 -30.58 43.43 -24.25
C ILE A 34 -29.48 42.83 -23.38
N THR A 35 -29.71 42.80 -22.07
CA THR A 35 -28.77 42.25 -21.08
C THR A 35 -29.22 40.90 -20.53
N SER A 36 -30.51 40.58 -20.65
CA SER A 36 -31.05 39.28 -20.21
C SER A 36 -32.25 38.82 -21.02
N ILE A 37 -32.36 37.50 -21.20
CA ILE A 37 -33.48 36.81 -21.86
C ILE A 37 -33.90 35.64 -20.96
N PHE A 38 -35.17 35.63 -20.55
CA PHE A 38 -35.75 34.55 -19.75
C PHE A 38 -36.84 33.84 -20.58
N ALA A 39 -36.54 32.62 -21.02
CA ALA A 39 -37.46 31.72 -21.68
C ALA A 39 -37.90 30.63 -20.69
N SER A 40 -39.20 30.58 -20.37
CA SER A 40 -39.73 29.57 -19.47
C SER A 40 -41.07 29.02 -19.95
N GLY A 41 -41.26 27.70 -19.79
CA GLY A 41 -42.46 27.00 -20.25
C GLY A 41 -42.25 26.36 -21.62
N ALA A 42 -43.23 26.50 -22.53
CA ALA A 42 -43.16 26.03 -23.91
C ALA A 42 -43.08 27.25 -24.83
N THR A 43 -41.90 27.87 -24.91
CA THR A 43 -41.68 29.16 -25.55
C THR A 43 -40.58 29.08 -26.60
N GLU A 44 -40.79 29.74 -27.74
CA GLU A 44 -39.78 29.91 -28.79
C GLU A 44 -39.29 31.36 -28.80
N VAL A 45 -37.97 31.56 -28.76
CA VAL A 45 -37.34 32.90 -28.81
C VAL A 45 -36.36 32.91 -29.98
N SER A 46 -36.57 33.81 -30.95
CA SER A 46 -35.73 33.94 -32.13
C SER A 46 -35.26 35.38 -32.35
N SER A 47 -34.03 35.57 -32.82
CA SER A 47 -33.55 36.90 -33.27
C SER A 47 -33.25 36.94 -34.78
N PRO A 48 -33.90 37.84 -35.55
CA PRO A 48 -33.61 37.99 -36.97
C PRO A 48 -32.26 38.69 -37.22
N GLU A 49 -31.91 39.64 -36.34
CA GLU A 49 -30.72 40.48 -36.40
C GLU A 49 -29.67 40.05 -35.36
N VAL A 50 -28.43 40.54 -35.51
CA VAL A 50 -27.37 40.30 -34.52
C VAL A 50 -27.58 41.23 -33.33
N LEU A 51 -27.87 40.66 -32.18
CA LEU A 51 -27.92 41.38 -30.90
C LEU A 51 -26.50 41.58 -30.39
N GLY A 52 -26.18 42.76 -29.85
CA GLY A 52 -24.85 43.05 -29.35
C GLY A 52 -24.82 43.84 -28.04
N GLY A 53 -23.73 43.70 -27.29
CA GLY A 53 -23.55 44.36 -26.00
C GLY A 53 -22.31 43.88 -25.24
N ASN A 54 -22.21 44.22 -23.95
CA ASN A 54 -21.12 43.72 -23.10
C ASN A 54 -21.45 42.35 -22.51
N ASP A 55 -22.53 42.25 -21.74
CA ASP A 55 -22.90 41.02 -21.02
C ASP A 55 -24.35 40.63 -21.36
N LEU A 56 -24.56 39.34 -21.66
CA LEU A 56 -25.88 38.76 -21.89
C LEU A 56 -26.10 37.53 -21.01
N GLY A 57 -27.17 37.55 -20.23
CA GLY A 57 -27.68 36.38 -19.50
C GLY A 57 -28.86 35.73 -20.24
N ILE A 58 -28.78 34.43 -20.53
CA ILE A 58 -29.87 33.65 -21.13
C ILE A 58 -30.27 32.57 -20.14
N VAL A 59 -31.55 32.49 -19.80
CA VAL A 59 -32.12 31.42 -18.99
C VAL A 59 -33.20 30.74 -19.80
N ALA A 60 -32.99 29.48 -20.17
CA ALA A 60 -33.97 28.63 -20.84
C ALA A 60 -34.39 27.50 -19.90
N SER A 61 -35.70 27.37 -19.65
CA SER A 61 -36.22 26.42 -18.68
C SER A 61 -37.56 25.80 -19.11
N GLY A 62 -37.72 24.50 -18.91
CA GLY A 62 -38.90 23.76 -19.38
C GLY A 62 -38.68 23.16 -20.77
N ALA A 63 -39.61 23.38 -21.70
CA ALA A 63 -39.55 22.94 -23.10
C ALA A 63 -39.38 24.16 -24.03
N SER A 64 -38.39 24.99 -23.72
CA SER A 64 -38.11 26.22 -24.46
C SER A 64 -37.13 25.98 -25.61
N GLU A 65 -37.35 26.66 -26.73
CA GLU A 65 -36.44 26.71 -27.88
C GLU A 65 -35.91 28.15 -28.05
N VAL A 66 -34.60 28.32 -28.13
CA VAL A 66 -33.96 29.64 -28.23
C VAL A 66 -32.97 29.65 -29.40
N ASP A 67 -33.19 30.49 -30.41
CA ASP A 67 -32.32 30.66 -31.58
C ASP A 67 -31.85 32.12 -31.71
N LEU A 68 -30.60 32.39 -31.36
CA LEU A 68 -30.08 33.76 -31.27
C LEU A 68 -28.79 34.01 -32.06
N LYS A 69 -28.71 35.20 -32.67
CA LYS A 69 -27.52 35.76 -33.33
C LYS A 69 -26.92 36.82 -32.42
N LEU A 70 -25.69 36.62 -31.94
CA LEU A 70 -25.12 37.35 -30.82
C LEU A 70 -23.71 37.89 -31.11
N ASN A 71 -23.41 39.08 -30.62
CA ASN A 71 -22.07 39.68 -30.57
C ASN A 71 -21.84 40.38 -29.22
N TYR A 72 -21.38 39.62 -28.23
CA TYR A 72 -21.23 40.10 -26.84
C TYR A 72 -19.82 39.83 -26.30
N LYS A 73 -19.36 40.55 -25.29
CA LYS A 73 -18.11 40.17 -24.62
C LYS A 73 -18.30 38.89 -23.79
N THR A 74 -19.35 38.86 -22.96
CA THR A 74 -19.69 37.71 -22.12
C THR A 74 -21.10 37.23 -22.42
N ILE A 75 -21.25 35.93 -22.66
CA ILE A 75 -22.57 35.27 -22.73
C ILE A 75 -22.61 34.24 -21.61
N THR A 76 -23.63 34.30 -20.77
CA THR A 76 -23.91 33.29 -19.74
C THR A 76 -25.25 32.63 -20.04
N LEU A 77 -25.23 31.34 -20.34
CA LEU A 77 -26.40 30.52 -20.64
C LEU A 77 -26.66 29.55 -19.49
N LYS A 78 -27.89 29.56 -18.97
CA LYS A 78 -28.42 28.52 -18.07
C LYS A 78 -29.56 27.79 -18.78
N ALA A 79 -29.41 26.50 -19.03
CA ALA A 79 -30.44 25.67 -19.62
C ALA A 79 -30.87 24.54 -18.66
N SER A 80 -32.18 24.39 -18.44
CA SER A 80 -32.73 23.34 -17.59
C SER A 80 -34.03 22.73 -18.12
N GLY A 81 -34.31 21.48 -17.75
CA GLY A 81 -35.49 20.74 -18.23
C GLY A 81 -35.21 19.99 -19.54
N ALA A 82 -35.99 20.26 -20.58
CA ALA A 82 -35.89 19.72 -21.94
C ALA A 82 -35.79 20.88 -22.96
N SER A 83 -34.89 21.81 -22.68
CA SER A 83 -34.73 23.04 -23.48
C SER A 83 -33.67 22.85 -24.57
N GLU A 84 -33.89 23.46 -25.74
CA GLU A 84 -32.95 23.49 -26.86
C GLU A 84 -32.49 24.93 -27.14
N VAL A 85 -31.18 25.15 -27.19
CA VAL A 85 -30.61 26.50 -27.36
C VAL A 85 -29.58 26.50 -28.49
N ARG A 86 -29.87 27.21 -29.57
CA ARG A 86 -28.98 27.41 -30.72
C ARG A 86 -28.44 28.84 -30.73
N LEU A 87 -27.13 29.00 -30.65
CA LEU A 87 -26.47 30.30 -30.64
C LEU A 87 -25.46 30.43 -31.78
N GLN A 88 -25.42 31.60 -32.41
CA GLN A 88 -24.47 31.92 -33.48
C GLN A 88 -23.89 33.33 -33.33
N GLY A 89 -22.68 33.56 -33.87
CA GLY A 89 -22.00 34.87 -33.85
C GLY A 89 -20.65 34.83 -33.12
N SER A 90 -20.37 35.80 -32.24
CA SER A 90 -19.08 35.92 -31.55
C SER A 90 -19.19 36.31 -30.07
N ALA A 91 -18.27 35.79 -29.26
CA ALA A 91 -18.04 36.25 -27.89
C ALA A 91 -16.57 36.17 -27.44
N GLN A 92 -16.19 36.89 -26.39
CA GLN A 92 -14.89 36.68 -25.74
C GLN A 92 -14.98 35.53 -24.73
N LYS A 93 -16.06 35.48 -23.96
CA LYS A 93 -16.31 34.45 -22.95
C LYS A 93 -17.71 33.88 -23.08
N PHE A 94 -17.81 32.57 -23.20
CA PHE A 94 -19.08 31.85 -23.20
C PHE A 94 -19.15 30.89 -22.01
N VAL A 95 -20.10 31.12 -21.11
CA VAL A 95 -20.35 30.28 -19.94
C VAL A 95 -21.67 29.54 -20.13
N VAL A 96 -21.65 28.23 -19.97
CA VAL A 96 -22.81 27.36 -20.13
C VAL A 96 -23.00 26.53 -18.87
N GLU A 97 -24.18 26.61 -18.28
CA GLU A 97 -24.64 25.75 -17.19
C GLU A 97 -25.86 24.97 -17.68
N THR A 98 -25.75 23.64 -17.78
CA THR A 98 -26.87 22.77 -18.20
C THR A 98 -27.22 21.74 -17.14
N SER A 99 -28.54 21.50 -17.01
CA SER A 99 -29.10 20.47 -16.15
C SER A 99 -30.31 19.80 -16.80
N GLY A 100 -30.60 18.54 -16.45
CA GLY A 100 -31.72 17.78 -17.02
C GLY A 100 -31.36 17.16 -18.37
N ALA A 101 -32.28 17.22 -19.34
CA ALA A 101 -32.14 16.72 -20.72
C ALA A 101 -32.11 17.88 -21.72
N SER A 102 -31.24 18.86 -21.47
CA SER A 102 -31.12 20.08 -22.29
C SER A 102 -30.04 19.94 -23.37
N GLU A 103 -30.26 20.54 -24.53
CA GLU A 103 -29.32 20.56 -25.66
C GLU A 103 -28.88 22.00 -25.97
N VAL A 104 -27.57 22.23 -26.07
CA VAL A 104 -26.99 23.53 -26.42
C VAL A 104 -26.12 23.38 -27.67
N VAL A 105 -26.55 23.99 -28.77
CA VAL A 105 -25.85 23.94 -30.07
C VAL A 105 -25.27 25.32 -30.40
N ALA A 106 -24.02 25.55 -30.00
CA ALA A 106 -23.30 26.80 -30.18
C ALA A 106 -22.08 26.65 -31.11
N LYS A 107 -22.10 25.68 -32.04
CA LYS A 107 -21.02 25.45 -33.02
C LYS A 107 -20.71 26.67 -33.91
N ALA A 108 -21.72 27.52 -34.15
CA ALA A 108 -21.61 28.73 -34.96
C ALA A 108 -21.32 30.00 -34.13
N LEU A 109 -21.21 29.88 -32.80
CA LEU A 109 -20.83 30.97 -31.90
C LEU A 109 -19.34 30.84 -31.57
N LYS A 110 -18.50 31.68 -32.17
CA LYS A 110 -17.05 31.66 -31.93
C LYS A 110 -16.72 32.39 -30.63
N ALA A 111 -16.16 31.68 -29.65
CA ALA A 111 -15.71 32.26 -28.40
C ALA A 111 -14.18 32.18 -28.24
N ASP A 112 -13.54 33.18 -27.64
CA ASP A 112 -12.12 33.03 -27.25
C ASP A 112 -11.99 31.95 -26.17
N THR A 113 -12.87 31.99 -25.18
CA THR A 113 -12.92 31.03 -24.06
C THR A 113 -14.34 30.50 -23.84
N ALA A 114 -14.46 29.20 -23.56
CA ALA A 114 -15.72 28.58 -23.17
C ALA A 114 -15.58 27.82 -21.84
N VAL A 115 -16.58 27.93 -20.98
CA VAL A 115 -16.71 27.20 -19.71
C VAL A 115 -18.05 26.47 -19.72
N VAL A 116 -18.03 25.14 -19.62
CA VAL A 116 -19.25 24.31 -19.69
C VAL A 116 -19.39 23.43 -18.46
N ASN A 117 -20.45 23.66 -17.69
CA ASN A 117 -20.84 22.82 -16.55
C ASN A 117 -22.12 22.08 -16.92
N ALA A 118 -22.03 20.78 -17.20
CA ALA A 118 -23.14 19.98 -17.70
C ALA A 118 -23.47 18.82 -16.76
N SER A 119 -24.74 18.73 -16.35
CA SER A 119 -25.24 17.70 -15.43
C SER A 119 -26.51 17.02 -15.96
N GLY A 120 -26.70 15.75 -15.62
CA GLY A 120 -27.88 14.98 -16.04
C GLY A 120 -27.64 14.22 -17.34
N ALA A 121 -28.47 14.43 -18.36
CA ALA A 121 -28.37 13.85 -19.70
C ALA A 121 -28.34 14.98 -20.76
N SER A 122 -27.50 15.99 -20.52
CA SER A 122 -27.39 17.18 -21.36
C SER A 122 -26.27 17.06 -22.40
N GLU A 123 -26.48 17.66 -23.56
CA GLU A 123 -25.50 17.72 -24.65
C GLU A 123 -25.14 19.19 -24.94
N CYS A 124 -23.85 19.47 -25.09
CA CYS A 124 -23.35 20.82 -25.32
C CYS A 124 -22.30 20.83 -26.43
N PHE A 125 -22.60 21.50 -27.54
CA PHE A 125 -21.68 21.68 -28.65
C PHE A 125 -21.18 23.13 -28.69
N VAL A 126 -19.90 23.36 -28.40
CA VAL A 126 -19.32 24.72 -28.31
C VAL A 126 -18.19 24.95 -29.30
N ASN A 127 -17.82 26.21 -29.53
CA ASN A 127 -16.72 26.58 -30.41
C ASN A 127 -15.81 27.59 -29.72
N ALA A 128 -14.68 27.10 -29.17
CA ALA A 128 -13.71 27.91 -28.46
C ALA A 128 -12.36 27.93 -29.21
N ASP A 129 -11.69 29.08 -29.24
CA ASP A 129 -10.40 29.25 -29.91
C ASP A 129 -9.21 29.00 -28.97
N THR A 130 -9.17 29.63 -27.79
CA THR A 130 -8.00 29.59 -26.89
C THR A 130 -8.15 28.54 -25.79
N LYS A 131 -9.31 28.50 -25.11
CA LYS A 131 -9.51 27.65 -23.93
C LYS A 131 -10.93 27.10 -23.85
N LEU A 132 -11.05 25.80 -23.61
CA LEU A 132 -12.30 25.16 -23.20
C LEU A 132 -12.10 24.50 -21.83
N THR A 133 -12.85 24.96 -20.83
CA THR A 133 -12.98 24.26 -19.54
C THR A 133 -14.33 23.58 -19.50
N TYR A 134 -14.38 22.30 -19.13
CA TYR A 134 -15.67 21.64 -18.91
C TYR A 134 -15.66 20.66 -17.73
N GLN A 135 -16.82 20.60 -17.07
CA GLN A 135 -17.13 19.68 -15.98
C GLN A 135 -18.40 18.92 -16.31
N LEU A 136 -18.33 17.58 -16.33
CA LEU A 136 -19.45 16.70 -16.64
C LEU A 136 -19.85 15.88 -15.41
N SER A 137 -21.15 15.70 -15.23
CA SER A 137 -21.73 14.78 -14.23
C SER A 137 -22.98 14.09 -14.80
N GLY A 138 -23.14 12.79 -14.51
CA GLY A 138 -24.20 11.98 -15.12
C GLY A 138 -23.82 11.47 -16.52
N ALA A 139 -24.79 11.45 -17.42
CA ALA A 139 -24.66 11.04 -18.82
C ALA A 139 -24.54 12.25 -19.77
N SER A 140 -23.92 13.35 -19.32
CA SER A 140 -23.73 14.56 -20.13
C SER A 140 -22.55 14.46 -21.09
N GLU A 141 -22.62 15.19 -22.21
CA GLU A 141 -21.61 15.22 -23.27
C GLU A 141 -21.26 16.65 -23.70
N VAL A 142 -19.97 16.89 -23.95
CA VAL A 142 -19.47 18.15 -24.53
C VAL A 142 -18.69 17.86 -25.81
N SER A 143 -19.18 18.44 -26.91
CA SER A 143 -18.56 18.41 -28.23
C SER A 143 -18.03 19.79 -28.61
N TYR A 144 -17.03 19.82 -29.49
CA TYR A 144 -16.46 21.07 -29.98
C TYR A 144 -16.05 21.01 -31.45
N VAL A 145 -16.07 22.17 -32.12
CA VAL A 145 -15.84 22.25 -33.58
C VAL A 145 -14.40 21.90 -33.94
N LYS A 146 -13.46 22.52 -33.24
CA LYS A 146 -12.03 22.28 -33.33
C LYS A 146 -11.47 22.31 -31.91
N ALA A 147 -10.42 21.54 -31.66
CA ALA A 147 -9.76 21.58 -30.37
C ALA A 147 -9.16 22.98 -30.14
N PRO A 148 -9.48 23.67 -29.03
CA PRO A 148 -8.79 24.90 -28.65
C PRO A 148 -7.35 24.62 -28.24
N GLN A 149 -6.55 25.66 -28.05
CA GLN A 149 -5.16 25.53 -27.60
C GLN A 149 -5.03 24.78 -26.27
N THR A 150 -5.98 25.01 -25.34
CA THR A 150 -6.02 24.35 -24.03
C THR A 150 -7.42 23.79 -23.76
N ILE A 151 -7.50 22.51 -23.40
CA ILE A 151 -8.71 21.89 -22.86
C ILE A 151 -8.45 21.50 -21.39
N VAL A 152 -9.33 21.94 -20.48
CA VAL A 152 -9.29 21.57 -19.06
C VAL A 152 -10.55 20.79 -18.73
N ILE A 153 -10.37 19.53 -18.32
CA ILE A 153 -11.45 18.65 -17.87
C ILE A 153 -11.41 18.61 -16.34
N GLU A 154 -12.42 19.18 -15.70
CA GLU A 154 -12.59 19.13 -14.25
C GLU A 154 -13.32 17.85 -13.85
N SER A 155 -12.70 17.04 -13.01
CA SER A 155 -13.28 15.78 -12.52
C SER A 155 -14.22 16.03 -11.36
N SER A 156 -15.24 15.19 -11.20
CA SER A 156 -16.11 15.17 -10.01
C SER A 156 -15.41 14.69 -8.74
N GLN A 157 -14.19 14.16 -8.85
CA GLN A 157 -13.33 13.87 -7.70
C GLN A 157 -12.67 15.17 -7.20
N PRO A 158 -12.77 15.51 -5.89
CA PRO A 158 -12.07 16.65 -5.35
C PRO A 158 -10.56 16.49 -5.61
N ASN A 159 -9.91 17.60 -6.00
CA ASN A 159 -8.47 17.72 -6.22
C ASN A 159 -7.89 17.00 -7.45
N LYS A 160 -8.69 16.72 -8.50
CA LYS A 160 -8.20 16.14 -9.76
C LYS A 160 -8.64 16.94 -10.99
N SER A 161 -7.67 17.39 -11.79
CA SER A 161 -7.92 18.03 -13.09
C SER A 161 -7.09 17.36 -14.18
N THR A 162 -7.68 17.22 -15.38
CA THR A 162 -6.95 16.74 -16.57
C THR A 162 -6.80 17.91 -17.55
N VAL A 163 -5.56 18.18 -17.97
CA VAL A 163 -5.27 19.21 -18.98
C VAL A 163 -4.78 18.52 -20.25
N ILE A 164 -5.40 18.89 -21.38
CA ILE A 164 -5.02 18.43 -22.72
C ILE A 164 -4.56 19.66 -23.50
N LEU A 165 -3.30 19.64 -23.96
CA LEU A 165 -2.73 20.66 -24.84
C LEU A 165 -2.80 20.12 -26.26
N SER A 166 -3.49 20.84 -27.15
CA SER A 166 -3.84 20.33 -28.49
C SER A 166 -2.63 20.05 -29.40
N ASP A 167 -1.51 20.74 -29.18
CA ASP A 167 -0.29 20.60 -29.99
C ASP A 167 0.74 19.58 -29.46
N SER A 168 0.39 18.77 -28.46
CA SER A 168 1.30 17.77 -27.91
C SER A 168 0.56 16.53 -27.41
N LEU A 169 1.02 15.34 -27.78
CA LEU A 169 0.51 14.00 -27.39
C LEU A 169 0.48 13.70 -25.87
N TYR A 170 0.67 14.70 -25.02
CA TYR A 170 0.87 14.53 -23.59
C TYR A 170 -0.38 14.91 -22.80
N LYS A 171 -1.00 13.90 -22.17
CA LYS A 171 -2.03 14.08 -21.15
C LYS A 171 -1.36 14.45 -19.83
N ALA A 172 -1.73 15.60 -19.25
CA ALA A 172 -1.27 16.01 -17.92
C ALA A 172 -2.37 15.77 -16.88
N GLU A 173 -2.06 15.01 -15.83
CA GLU A 173 -2.95 14.81 -14.68
C GLU A 173 -2.39 15.57 -13.47
N ILE A 174 -3.20 16.48 -12.90
CA ILE A 174 -2.82 17.36 -11.80
C ILE A 174 -3.58 16.96 -10.54
N TYR A 175 -2.84 16.82 -9.43
CA TYR A 175 -3.36 16.59 -8.08
C TYR A 175 -2.89 17.68 -7.14
N THR A 176 -3.81 18.36 -6.46
CA THR A 176 -3.48 19.45 -5.51
C THR A 176 -3.95 19.09 -4.10
N TYR A 177 -3.02 18.95 -3.17
CA TYR A 177 -3.24 18.80 -1.72
C TYR A 177 -2.73 20.07 -1.01
N SER A 178 -3.12 20.32 0.25
CA SER A 178 -2.82 21.61 0.93
C SER A 178 -1.36 22.04 0.86
N ASP A 179 -0.43 21.07 0.89
CA ASP A 179 1.01 21.33 0.96
C ASP A 179 1.78 20.66 -0.21
N THR A 180 1.08 20.07 -1.18
CA THR A 180 1.73 19.30 -2.26
C THR A 180 0.92 19.29 -3.56
N THR A 181 1.56 19.67 -4.67
CA THR A 181 1.01 19.55 -6.02
C THR A 181 1.78 18.51 -6.82
N THR A 182 1.10 17.51 -7.38
CA THR A 182 1.72 16.50 -8.25
C THR A 182 1.18 16.63 -9.67
N VAL A 183 2.07 16.68 -10.65
CA VAL A 183 1.75 16.70 -12.08
C VAL A 183 2.37 15.48 -12.75
N LYS A 184 1.54 14.65 -13.38
CA LYS A 184 2.00 13.50 -14.17
C LYS A 184 1.85 13.78 -15.66
N VAL A 185 2.94 13.61 -16.40
CA VAL A 185 2.98 13.77 -17.86
C VAL A 185 3.65 12.54 -18.46
N GLY A 186 2.86 11.56 -18.92
CA GLY A 186 3.40 10.28 -19.41
C GLY A 186 4.15 9.51 -18.31
N SER A 187 5.44 9.20 -18.53
CA SER A 187 6.33 8.58 -17.53
C SER A 187 7.05 9.58 -16.62
N LEU A 188 6.85 10.88 -16.83
CA LEU A 188 7.48 11.94 -16.06
C LEU A 188 6.59 12.32 -14.88
N ASP A 189 7.08 12.04 -13.66
CA ASP A 189 6.47 12.49 -12.42
C ASP A 189 7.09 13.84 -12.02
N VAL A 190 6.26 14.86 -11.83
CA VAL A 190 6.63 16.16 -11.26
C VAL A 190 5.90 16.35 -9.92
N GLU A 191 6.62 16.70 -8.86
CA GLU A 191 6.07 16.84 -7.51
C GLU A 191 6.59 18.14 -6.87
N VAL A 192 5.68 19.01 -6.45
CA VAL A 192 5.96 20.25 -5.73
C VAL A 192 5.49 20.08 -4.30
N ILE A 193 6.39 20.23 -3.33
CA ILE A 193 6.09 20.16 -1.89
C ILE A 193 6.41 21.53 -1.29
N GLU A 194 5.42 22.20 -0.74
CA GLU A 194 5.58 23.46 0.00
C GLU A 194 5.65 23.13 1.50
N GLY A 195 6.79 23.43 2.12
CA GLY A 195 6.97 23.42 3.57
C GLY A 195 7.08 24.84 4.12
N TYR A 196 7.15 24.98 5.44
CA TYR A 196 7.13 26.29 6.12
C TYR A 196 8.18 27.30 5.63
N ASP A 197 9.40 26.84 5.29
CA ASP A 197 10.52 27.70 4.87
C ASP A 197 11.16 27.25 3.54
N THR A 198 10.57 26.25 2.87
CA THR A 198 11.15 25.65 1.66
C THR A 198 10.10 25.18 0.67
N THR A 199 10.28 25.50 -0.60
CA THR A 199 9.57 24.89 -1.72
C THR A 199 10.49 23.89 -2.43
N LYS A 200 10.07 22.62 -2.52
CA LYS A 200 10.80 21.58 -3.25
C LYS A 200 10.04 21.18 -4.50
N VAL A 201 10.65 21.37 -5.67
CA VAL A 201 10.14 20.93 -6.98
C VAL A 201 10.96 19.74 -7.46
N SER A 202 10.33 18.59 -7.64
CA SER A 202 10.96 17.35 -8.08
C SER A 202 10.49 16.98 -9.49
N VAL A 203 11.40 16.62 -10.38
CA VAL A 203 11.16 16.14 -11.74
C VAL A 203 11.94 14.82 -11.92
N GLY A 204 11.24 13.69 -11.89
CA GLY A 204 11.87 12.37 -11.95
C GLY A 204 12.81 12.09 -10.77
N ARG A 205 14.13 12.05 -11.01
CA ARG A 205 15.16 11.84 -9.97
C ARG A 205 15.88 13.12 -9.56
N HIS A 206 15.47 14.26 -10.10
CA HIS A 206 16.10 15.55 -9.85
C HIS A 206 15.12 16.43 -9.10
N ALA A 207 15.62 17.19 -8.14
CA ALA A 207 14.83 18.13 -7.37
C ALA A 207 15.56 19.47 -7.27
N ILE A 208 14.79 20.54 -7.26
CA ILE A 208 15.21 21.89 -6.94
C ILE A 208 14.55 22.23 -5.61
N VAL A 209 15.35 22.59 -4.62
CA VAL A 209 14.88 23.09 -3.33
C VAL A 209 15.15 24.58 -3.31
N ILE A 210 14.10 25.36 -3.11
CA ILE A 210 14.12 26.81 -2.97
C ILE A 210 13.79 27.09 -1.50
N THR A 211 14.68 27.74 -0.78
CA THR A 211 14.42 28.25 0.57
C THR A 211 13.83 29.66 0.49
N ASP A 212 13.12 30.09 1.52
CA ASP A 212 12.45 31.41 1.55
C ASP A 212 13.42 32.60 1.48
N ASP A 213 14.70 32.38 1.80
CA ASP A 213 15.80 33.34 1.62
C ASP A 213 16.29 33.46 0.16
N GLY A 214 15.65 32.76 -0.78
CA GLY A 214 15.96 32.79 -2.21
C GLY A 214 17.11 31.88 -2.64
N ASN A 215 17.68 31.06 -1.74
CA ASN A 215 18.71 30.11 -2.13
C ASN A 215 18.10 28.92 -2.92
N VAL A 216 18.74 28.59 -4.05
CA VAL A 216 18.32 27.49 -4.93
C VAL A 216 19.35 26.38 -4.88
N ARG A 217 18.93 25.17 -4.47
CA ARG A 217 19.79 23.98 -4.43
C ARG A 217 19.27 22.88 -5.34
N TYR A 218 20.14 22.38 -6.21
CA TYR A 218 19.88 21.18 -6.99
C TYR A 218 20.20 19.93 -6.15
N VAL A 219 19.27 18.98 -6.09
CA VAL A 219 19.37 17.77 -5.27
C VAL A 219 18.91 16.56 -6.08
N HIS A 220 19.64 15.45 -6.02
CA HIS A 220 19.16 14.19 -6.57
C HIS A 220 18.23 13.53 -5.56
N ASP A 221 16.94 13.37 -5.89
CA ASP A 221 15.94 12.89 -4.95
C ASP A 221 15.91 11.36 -4.93
N LYS A 222 16.49 10.77 -3.87
CA LYS A 222 16.37 9.33 -3.62
C LYS A 222 14.97 9.05 -3.08
N LYS A 223 14.13 8.37 -3.88
CA LYS A 223 12.78 7.93 -3.46
C LYS A 223 12.84 7.29 -2.07
N LYS A 224 12.05 7.79 -1.11
CA LYS A 224 11.90 7.16 0.21
C LYS A 224 11.43 5.72 0.04
N ARG A 225 12.13 4.79 0.69
CA ARG A 225 11.79 3.36 0.71
C ARG A 225 11.47 2.94 2.14
N PHE A 226 10.45 2.10 2.28
CA PHE A 226 10.24 1.34 3.51
C PHE A 226 11.43 0.38 3.64
N ASN A 227 12.03 0.35 4.83
CA ASN A 227 13.10 -0.58 5.15
C ASN A 227 12.64 -1.40 6.35
N GLY A 228 12.52 -2.71 6.16
CA GLY A 228 12.32 -3.66 7.23
C GLY A 228 13.59 -3.83 8.04
N HIS A 229 13.49 -4.63 9.09
CA HIS A 229 14.62 -4.86 10.00
C HIS A 229 14.79 -6.34 10.35
N TRP A 230 14.53 -7.22 9.40
CA TRP A 230 14.76 -8.67 9.50
C TRP A 230 16.12 -9.08 8.92
N GLY A 231 16.57 -8.45 7.83
CA GLY A 231 17.89 -8.68 7.22
C GLY A 231 19.03 -8.45 8.22
N GLY A 232 19.92 -9.43 8.38
CA GLY A 232 20.93 -9.35 9.43
C GLY A 232 21.58 -10.66 9.90
N VAL A 233 22.53 -10.51 10.83
CA VAL A 233 23.05 -11.58 11.68
C VAL A 233 22.40 -11.47 13.06
N GLU A 234 21.85 -12.56 13.53
CA GLU A 234 21.14 -12.63 14.81
C GLU A 234 21.68 -13.74 15.68
N MET A 235 21.58 -13.54 16.99
CA MET A 235 21.97 -14.53 17.97
C MET A 235 20.98 -14.56 19.12
N GLY A 236 20.65 -15.76 19.58
CA GLY A 236 19.69 -15.95 20.65
C GLY A 236 19.87 -17.27 21.36
N ILE A 237 19.03 -17.48 22.36
CA ILE A 237 18.86 -18.76 23.05
C ILE A 237 17.63 -19.47 22.50
N ASN A 238 17.63 -20.80 22.60
CA ASN A 238 16.55 -21.62 22.10
C ASN A 238 16.25 -22.81 23.00
N GLY A 239 15.03 -23.30 22.87
CA GLY A 239 14.56 -24.45 23.60
C GLY A 239 13.21 -24.94 23.10
N TYR A 240 12.54 -25.70 23.95
CA TYR A 240 11.19 -26.18 23.72
C TYR A 240 10.42 -26.30 25.04
N VAL A 241 9.10 -26.29 24.94
CA VAL A 241 8.16 -26.36 26.05
C VAL A 241 7.01 -27.31 25.71
N THR A 242 6.32 -27.80 26.74
CA THR A 242 5.06 -28.55 26.61
C THR A 242 3.91 -27.63 26.17
N PRO A 243 2.73 -28.17 25.76
CA PRO A 243 1.54 -27.35 25.48
C PRO A 243 1.13 -26.44 26.64
N GLN A 244 1.45 -26.84 27.87
CA GLN A 244 1.20 -26.08 29.10
C GLN A 244 2.30 -25.05 29.41
N PHE A 245 3.20 -24.76 28.45
CA PHE A 245 4.29 -23.80 28.56
C PHE A 245 5.24 -24.05 29.74
N ASN A 246 5.53 -25.32 30.03
CA ASN A 246 6.52 -25.72 31.05
C ASN A 246 7.59 -26.64 30.46
N THR A 247 8.59 -26.97 31.27
CA THR A 247 9.74 -27.79 30.89
C THR A 247 9.71 -29.17 31.54
N ASN A 248 8.53 -29.67 31.93
CA ASN A 248 8.37 -30.97 32.55
C ASN A 248 7.58 -31.91 31.63
N TRP A 249 8.29 -32.85 31.01
CA TRP A 249 7.75 -33.87 30.10
C TRP A 249 7.86 -35.28 30.70
N GLY A 250 8.07 -35.39 32.01
CA GLY A 250 8.16 -36.68 32.71
C GLY A 250 9.53 -37.35 32.62
N LYS A 251 9.72 -38.36 33.50
CA LYS A 251 11.00 -39.06 33.68
C LYS A 251 11.45 -39.83 32.42
N GLU A 252 10.49 -40.35 31.65
CA GLU A 252 10.75 -41.05 30.40
C GLU A 252 11.52 -40.20 29.39
N TYR A 253 11.22 -38.89 29.32
CA TYR A 253 11.84 -37.95 28.39
C TYR A 253 12.92 -37.07 29.04
N ASP A 254 13.38 -37.40 30.25
CA ASP A 254 14.37 -36.62 31.01
C ASP A 254 15.66 -36.33 30.22
N TYR A 255 16.01 -37.23 29.29
CA TYR A 255 17.15 -37.07 28.38
C TYR A 255 17.04 -35.86 27.43
N LEU A 256 15.86 -35.26 27.29
CA LEU A 256 15.62 -34.03 26.54
C LEU A 256 15.85 -32.77 27.38
N ASN A 257 16.23 -32.87 28.66
CA ASN A 257 16.53 -31.68 29.46
C ASN A 257 17.69 -30.88 28.88
N LEU A 258 17.50 -29.55 28.81
CA LEU A 258 18.41 -28.63 28.17
C LEU A 258 19.16 -27.77 29.18
N ARG A 259 20.41 -27.47 28.84
CA ARG A 259 21.15 -26.32 29.35
C ARG A 259 20.82 -25.12 28.48
N TYR A 260 19.79 -24.37 28.85
CA TYR A 260 19.29 -23.24 28.06
C TYR A 260 20.39 -22.19 27.83
N GLU A 261 21.24 -21.93 28.83
CA GLU A 261 22.36 -20.99 28.74
C GLU A 261 23.46 -21.40 27.74
N LYS A 262 23.42 -22.65 27.26
CA LYS A 262 24.32 -23.21 26.24
C LYS A 262 23.57 -23.68 24.99
N SER A 263 22.27 -23.46 24.90
CA SER A 263 21.44 -23.78 23.74
C SER A 263 21.24 -22.51 22.91
N TRP A 264 22.18 -22.30 22.00
CA TRP A 264 22.28 -21.07 21.20
C TRP A 264 21.81 -21.29 19.77
N THR A 265 21.12 -20.27 19.26
CA THR A 265 20.74 -20.14 17.85
C THR A 265 21.48 -18.96 17.23
N VAL A 266 21.94 -19.16 16.01
CA VAL A 266 22.49 -18.10 15.15
C VAL A 266 21.67 -18.08 13.88
N ASN A 267 21.16 -16.91 13.48
CA ASN A 267 20.48 -16.72 12.20
C ASN A 267 21.30 -15.83 11.29
N LEU A 268 21.24 -16.14 10.00
CA LEU A 268 21.81 -15.36 8.91
C LEU A 268 20.70 -15.08 7.90
N ASN A 269 20.13 -13.87 7.97
CA ASN A 269 18.99 -13.43 7.18
C ASN A 269 19.52 -12.70 5.93
N LEU A 270 19.84 -13.49 4.90
CA LEU A 270 20.65 -13.07 3.76
C LEU A 270 20.03 -11.98 2.90
N TYR A 271 18.73 -12.08 2.65
CA TYR A 271 18.03 -11.19 1.73
C TYR A 271 16.66 -10.83 2.26
N GLU A 272 16.36 -9.54 2.21
CA GLU A 272 15.09 -8.96 2.63
C GLU A 272 14.43 -8.22 1.45
N GLN A 273 13.14 -8.48 1.27
CA GLN A 273 12.26 -7.77 0.36
C GLN A 273 11.24 -6.96 1.16
N ASN A 274 11.22 -5.66 0.88
CA ASN A 274 10.44 -4.66 1.59
C ASN A 274 9.30 -4.15 0.70
N ILE A 275 8.06 -4.27 1.19
CA ILE A 275 6.84 -3.88 0.47
C ILE A 275 6.09 -2.83 1.30
N ALA A 276 6.18 -1.57 0.91
CA ALA A 276 5.50 -0.49 1.62
C ALA A 276 3.98 -0.55 1.41
N LEU A 277 3.20 -0.39 2.48
CA LEU A 277 1.74 -0.38 2.44
C LEU A 277 1.12 1.03 2.53
N ASN A 278 1.90 2.05 2.88
CA ASN A 278 1.41 3.42 2.94
C ASN A 278 2.34 4.43 2.24
N LYS A 279 1.85 5.66 2.08
CA LYS A 279 2.58 6.76 1.44
C LYS A 279 3.75 7.25 2.28
N ASP A 280 3.58 7.30 3.61
CA ASP A 280 4.64 7.67 4.57
C ASP A 280 5.80 6.67 4.64
N LYS A 281 5.67 5.48 4.02
CA LYS A 281 6.67 4.40 4.01
C LYS A 281 7.10 3.96 5.41
N ASN A 282 6.20 4.05 6.38
CA ASN A 282 6.45 3.67 7.77
C ASN A 282 5.66 2.42 8.19
N MET A 283 4.92 1.80 7.26
CA MET A 283 4.21 0.53 7.45
C MET A 283 4.42 -0.32 6.20
N GLY A 284 4.70 -1.61 6.38
CA GLY A 284 5.01 -2.49 5.25
C GLY A 284 5.03 -3.97 5.59
N PHE A 285 5.04 -4.79 4.55
CA PHE A 285 5.37 -6.20 4.66
C PHE A 285 6.86 -6.42 4.39
N VAL A 286 7.42 -7.38 5.13
CA VAL A 286 8.79 -7.84 5.03
C VAL A 286 8.76 -9.34 4.74
N THR A 287 9.47 -9.76 3.70
CA THR A 287 9.74 -11.17 3.41
C THR A 287 11.19 -11.35 3.01
N GLY A 288 11.67 -12.58 2.85
CA GLY A 288 13.09 -12.80 2.59
C GLY A 288 13.49 -14.26 2.60
N ILE A 289 14.81 -14.48 2.62
CA ILE A 289 15.39 -15.81 2.80
C ILE A 289 16.59 -15.74 3.74
N GLY A 290 16.67 -16.74 4.62
CA GLY A 290 17.69 -16.82 5.65
C GLY A 290 18.04 -18.25 6.00
N MET A 291 18.95 -18.39 6.95
CA MET A 291 19.40 -19.65 7.50
C MET A 291 19.45 -19.56 9.02
N SER A 292 19.16 -20.66 9.70
CA SER A 292 19.22 -20.75 11.16
C SER A 292 19.97 -22.00 11.59
N TRP A 293 20.90 -21.86 12.53
CA TRP A 293 21.59 -22.96 13.20
C TRP A 293 21.21 -22.99 14.67
N ALA A 294 20.27 -23.86 15.03
CA ALA A 294 19.83 -24.06 16.40
C ALA A 294 20.65 -25.18 17.06
N ASN A 295 21.19 -24.90 18.26
CA ASN A 295 21.86 -25.89 19.08
C ASN A 295 21.05 -26.14 20.35
N TYR A 296 20.74 -27.40 20.62
CA TYR A 296 20.07 -27.86 21.84
C TYR A 296 21.10 -28.61 22.67
N ARG A 297 21.60 -27.99 23.74
CA ARG A 297 22.63 -28.58 24.62
C ARG A 297 21.93 -29.37 25.71
N PHE A 298 22.13 -30.69 25.75
CA PHE A 298 21.54 -31.51 26.80
C PHE A 298 22.22 -31.29 28.16
N SER A 299 21.41 -31.27 29.21
CA SER A 299 21.81 -31.16 30.61
C SER A 299 22.41 -32.47 31.10
N PRO A 300 21.67 -33.59 31.12
CA PRO A 300 22.32 -34.89 31.19
C PRO A 300 23.12 -35.16 29.90
N PRO A 301 24.27 -35.85 29.99
CA PRO A 301 24.94 -36.40 28.82
C PRO A 301 24.06 -37.44 28.10
N THR A 302 23.32 -36.99 27.11
CA THR A 302 22.39 -37.83 26.34
C THR A 302 23.03 -38.38 25.07
N TYR A 303 22.86 -39.66 24.80
CA TYR A 303 23.04 -40.27 23.49
C TYR A 303 21.67 -40.44 22.84
N LEU A 304 21.39 -39.75 21.72
CA LEU A 304 20.17 -39.97 20.96
C LEU A 304 20.39 -41.03 19.90
N THR A 305 19.53 -42.03 19.84
CA THR A 305 19.60 -43.07 18.82
C THR A 305 18.94 -42.61 17.52
N PRO A 306 19.55 -42.88 16.35
CA PRO A 306 18.96 -42.61 15.04
C PRO A 306 18.04 -43.73 14.51
N ASP A 307 18.11 -44.93 15.09
CA ASP A 307 17.63 -46.18 14.48
C ASP A 307 16.31 -46.71 15.08
N SER A 308 15.61 -45.86 15.83
CA SER A 308 14.35 -46.20 16.49
C SER A 308 13.13 -45.76 15.68
N SER A 309 11.96 -46.28 16.03
CA SER A 309 10.67 -45.82 15.51
C SER A 309 10.22 -44.50 16.13
N GLU A 310 10.84 -44.01 17.20
CA GLU A 310 10.50 -42.77 17.90
C GLU A 310 11.76 -42.17 18.51
N ILE A 311 11.74 -40.91 18.91
CA ILE A 311 12.90 -40.34 19.59
C ILE A 311 13.17 -41.10 20.89
N LYS A 312 14.40 -41.62 21.01
CA LYS A 312 14.90 -42.23 22.24
C LYS A 312 16.27 -41.69 22.58
N GLY A 313 16.50 -41.54 23.87
CA GLY A 313 17.77 -41.07 24.42
C GLY A 313 18.20 -41.94 25.59
N TYR A 314 19.51 -42.13 25.68
CA TYR A 314 20.15 -42.97 26.67
C TYR A 314 21.22 -42.18 27.42
N TYR A 315 21.42 -42.52 28.69
CA TYR A 315 22.56 -42.06 29.46
C TYR A 315 23.75 -42.98 29.20
N MET A 316 24.95 -42.39 29.20
CA MET A 316 26.19 -43.12 29.02
C MET A 316 26.80 -43.39 30.39
N ILE A 317 27.09 -44.66 30.68
CA ILE A 317 27.72 -45.09 31.93
C ILE A 317 28.97 -45.92 31.66
N ASN A 318 29.94 -45.90 32.56
CA ASN A 318 31.16 -46.71 32.47
C ASN A 318 30.93 -48.13 33.00
N GLU A 319 31.98 -48.96 32.96
CA GLU A 319 31.93 -50.37 33.40
C GLU A 319 31.60 -50.52 34.90
N GLN A 320 31.85 -49.48 35.70
CA GLN A 320 31.53 -49.45 37.13
C GLN A 320 30.08 -48.97 37.40
N GLY A 321 29.29 -48.70 36.36
CA GLY A 321 27.91 -48.22 36.46
C GLY A 321 27.77 -46.73 36.77
N ASN A 322 28.88 -45.97 36.77
CA ASN A 322 28.88 -44.54 37.02
C ASN A 322 28.67 -43.76 35.72
N GLY A 323 28.09 -42.55 35.81
CA GLY A 323 27.94 -41.68 34.65
C GLY A 323 29.27 -41.38 33.95
N LEU A 324 29.30 -41.55 32.63
CA LEU A 324 30.49 -41.35 31.81
C LEU A 324 30.90 -39.87 31.78
N SER A 325 32.21 -39.61 31.78
CA SER A 325 32.75 -38.25 31.73
C SER A 325 32.61 -37.62 30.33
N VAL A 326 31.52 -36.87 30.13
CA VAL A 326 31.17 -36.23 28.86
C VAL A 326 31.24 -34.70 28.98
N ARG A 327 32.10 -34.08 28.17
CA ARG A 327 32.23 -32.61 28.10
C ARG A 327 30.97 -31.96 27.56
N LYS A 328 30.41 -32.54 26.50
CA LYS A 328 29.13 -32.11 25.92
C LYS A 328 28.42 -33.16 25.10
N SER A 329 27.10 -33.14 25.19
CA SER A 329 26.18 -33.70 24.22
C SER A 329 25.19 -32.62 23.74
N LYS A 330 24.92 -32.58 22.44
CA LYS A 330 23.97 -31.64 21.84
C LYS A 330 23.36 -32.19 20.57
N LEU A 331 22.19 -31.66 20.24
CA LEU A 331 21.53 -31.76 18.94
C LEU A 331 21.69 -30.43 18.20
N THR A 332 22.14 -30.46 16.94
CA THR A 332 22.26 -29.27 16.09
C THR A 332 21.35 -29.44 14.88
N VAL A 333 20.53 -28.43 14.63
CA VAL A 333 19.59 -28.40 13.51
C VAL A 333 19.84 -27.15 12.67
N MET A 334 19.89 -27.33 11.36
CA MET A 334 20.02 -26.26 10.38
C MET A 334 18.73 -26.14 9.58
N TYR A 335 18.21 -24.92 9.47
CA TYR A 335 17.03 -24.58 8.69
C TYR A 335 17.36 -23.53 7.62
N ILE A 336 16.66 -23.60 6.50
CA ILE A 336 16.42 -22.43 5.62
C ILE A 336 15.13 -21.78 6.09
N THR A 337 15.10 -20.46 6.19
CA THR A 337 13.99 -19.70 6.77
C THR A 337 13.42 -18.69 5.77
N VAL A 338 12.11 -18.50 5.81
CA VAL A 338 11.36 -17.52 5.01
C VAL A 338 10.37 -16.80 5.92
N PRO A 339 10.55 -15.49 6.19
CA PRO A 339 9.62 -14.72 7.00
C PRO A 339 8.46 -14.20 6.15
N PHE A 340 7.31 -14.03 6.78
CA PHE A 340 6.25 -13.15 6.32
C PHE A 340 5.82 -12.29 7.50
N MET A 341 6.24 -11.04 7.51
CA MET A 341 6.10 -10.13 8.65
C MET A 341 5.45 -8.84 8.22
N TYR A 342 4.55 -8.32 9.03
CA TYR A 342 4.07 -6.95 8.98
C TYR A 342 4.86 -6.11 9.98
N GLU A 343 5.33 -4.94 9.56
CA GLU A 343 6.11 -4.05 10.41
C GLU A 343 5.63 -2.61 10.32
N ILE A 344 5.56 -1.97 11.49
CA ILE A 344 5.29 -0.55 11.68
C ILE A 344 6.51 0.12 12.29
N GLN A 345 6.81 1.34 11.86
CA GLN A 345 7.97 2.11 12.32
C GLN A 345 7.59 3.59 12.55
N THR A 346 8.24 4.23 13.53
CA THR A 346 8.06 5.67 13.75
C THR A 346 8.81 6.49 12.70
N LYS A 347 8.39 7.73 12.45
CA LYS A 347 9.15 8.66 11.60
C LYS A 347 10.52 8.88 12.26
N LYS A 348 11.61 8.68 11.50
CA LYS A 348 12.98 8.84 12.02
C LYS A 348 13.26 10.31 12.37
N GLU A 349 13.10 10.66 13.64
CA GLU A 349 13.59 11.92 14.22
C GLU A 349 14.73 11.63 15.21
N GLY A 350 15.97 11.93 14.80
CA GLY A 350 17.16 11.71 15.63
C GLY A 350 17.36 10.24 16.06
N PHE A 351 17.81 10.03 17.30
CA PHE A 351 18.09 8.70 17.86
C PHE A 351 16.84 7.91 18.30
N LYS A 352 15.62 8.44 18.09
CA LYS A 352 14.36 7.89 18.61
C LYS A 352 13.56 7.14 17.54
N SER A 353 14.18 6.17 16.87
CA SER A 353 13.46 5.26 15.98
C SER A 353 12.92 4.06 16.74
N PHE A 354 11.62 3.82 16.64
CA PHE A 354 10.95 2.62 17.13
C PHE A 354 10.37 1.84 15.96
N HIS A 355 10.39 0.52 16.08
CA HIS A 355 9.65 -0.36 15.17
C HIS A 355 9.11 -1.58 15.91
N PHE A 356 8.02 -2.08 15.37
CA PHE A 356 7.35 -3.29 15.84
C PHE A 356 6.97 -4.14 14.63
N GLY A 357 7.43 -5.39 14.64
CA GLY A 357 7.15 -6.38 13.64
C GLY A 357 6.41 -7.58 14.23
N ILE A 358 5.43 -8.10 13.51
CA ILE A 358 4.71 -9.33 13.86
C ILE A 358 4.47 -10.15 12.60
N GLY A 359 4.58 -11.47 12.69
CA GLY A 359 4.40 -12.32 11.53
C GLY A 359 4.56 -13.79 11.81
N VAL A 360 4.89 -14.52 10.74
CA VAL A 360 5.19 -15.94 10.77
C VAL A 360 6.54 -16.22 10.11
N LEU A 361 7.19 -17.28 10.57
CA LEU A 361 8.44 -17.78 10.02
C LEU A 361 8.25 -19.21 9.55
N GLY A 362 8.34 -19.43 8.24
CA GLY A 362 8.43 -20.77 7.66
C GLY A 362 9.87 -21.24 7.64
N SER A 363 10.12 -22.47 8.10
CA SER A 363 11.45 -23.05 8.19
C SER A 363 11.48 -24.46 7.59
N ALA A 364 12.38 -24.70 6.62
CA ALA A 364 12.63 -26.01 6.04
C ALA A 364 13.95 -26.58 6.60
N ARG A 365 13.88 -27.78 7.19
CA ARG A 365 15.04 -28.42 7.81
C ARG A 365 15.96 -29.00 6.74
N VAL A 366 17.22 -28.57 6.76
CA VAL A 366 18.25 -29.03 5.80
C VAL A 366 19.12 -30.13 6.39
N ARG A 367 19.53 -29.96 7.65
CA ARG A 367 20.48 -30.89 8.27
C ARG A 367 20.25 -30.98 9.77
N THR A 368 20.35 -32.19 10.28
CA THR A 368 20.35 -32.45 11.71
C THR A 368 21.51 -33.37 12.06
N HIS A 369 22.14 -33.12 13.22
CA HIS A 369 23.11 -34.05 13.77
C HIS A 369 23.25 -33.91 15.27
N THR A 370 23.58 -35.02 15.92
CA THR A 370 24.08 -35.00 17.29
C THR A 370 25.58 -34.78 17.30
N LYS A 371 26.09 -34.24 18.41
CA LYS A 371 27.53 -34.14 18.68
C LYS A 371 27.80 -34.42 20.14
N ILE A 372 28.55 -35.48 20.41
CA ILE A 372 29.04 -35.85 21.74
C ILE A 372 30.55 -35.63 21.77
N TYR A 373 31.05 -35.00 22.84
CA TYR A 373 32.46 -34.78 23.11
C TYR A 373 32.79 -35.44 24.44
N PHE A 374 33.65 -36.44 24.40
CA PHE A 374 34.11 -37.19 25.57
C PHE A 374 35.36 -36.53 26.16
N ASN A 375 35.52 -36.58 27.48
CA ASN A 375 36.74 -36.09 28.11
C ASN A 375 37.91 -37.07 27.92
N ASN A 376 37.60 -38.37 27.96
CA ASN A 376 38.58 -39.45 27.87
C ASN A 376 38.45 -40.21 26.55
N ALA A 377 39.59 -40.63 26.00
CA ALA A 377 39.67 -41.46 24.82
C ALA A 377 39.71 -42.95 25.19
N ASN A 378 39.22 -43.82 24.30
CA ASN A 378 39.25 -45.27 24.45
C ASN A 378 38.61 -45.81 25.75
N GLU A 379 37.66 -45.09 26.34
CA GLU A 379 36.93 -45.51 27.53
C GLU A 379 35.73 -46.37 27.12
N VAL A 380 35.53 -47.51 27.78
CA VAL A 380 34.39 -48.39 27.53
C VAL A 380 33.15 -47.81 28.21
N TYR A 381 32.02 -47.79 27.51
CA TYR A 381 30.75 -47.35 28.07
C TYR A 381 29.56 -48.14 27.54
N TYR A 382 28.46 -48.05 28.27
CA TYR A 382 27.18 -48.67 27.99
C TYR A 382 26.07 -47.61 27.95
N LEU A 383 24.98 -47.94 27.26
CA LEU A 383 23.79 -47.10 27.18
C LEU A 383 22.77 -47.59 28.21
N GLN A 384 22.26 -46.66 29.02
CA GLN A 384 21.26 -46.90 30.05
C GLN A 384 20.00 -46.08 29.76
N ASN A 385 18.82 -46.67 29.96
CA ASN A 385 17.55 -45.97 29.84
C ASN A 385 17.39 -44.91 30.96
N PRO A 386 16.57 -43.87 30.76
CA PRO A 386 16.29 -42.86 31.78
C PRO A 386 15.67 -43.40 33.07
N ASP A 387 14.99 -44.55 33.00
CA ASP A 387 14.43 -45.24 34.17
C ASP A 387 15.46 -46.06 34.96
N GLY A 388 16.69 -46.20 34.43
CA GLY A 388 17.79 -46.97 35.00
C GLY A 388 17.92 -48.39 34.45
N SER A 389 16.97 -48.85 33.62
CA SER A 389 17.03 -50.16 32.97
C SER A 389 18.08 -50.21 31.85
N PHE A 390 18.46 -51.42 31.46
CA PHE A 390 19.33 -51.67 30.32
C PHE A 390 18.55 -52.36 29.24
N ASP A 391 18.71 -51.89 28.01
CA ASP A 391 18.17 -52.58 26.85
C ASP A 391 19.23 -53.57 26.34
N THR A 392 18.86 -54.84 26.24
CA THR A 392 19.75 -55.94 25.84
C THR A 392 20.21 -55.84 24.39
N GLU A 393 19.57 -54.99 23.57
CA GLU A 393 19.97 -54.74 22.18
C GLU A 393 21.25 -53.90 22.07
N PHE A 394 21.61 -53.12 23.09
CA PHE A 394 22.82 -52.29 23.05
C PHE A 394 24.02 -53.02 23.64
N GLY A 395 25.07 -53.10 22.84
CA GLY A 395 26.33 -53.71 23.22
C GLY A 395 27.29 -52.75 23.92
N ARG A 396 28.56 -53.18 23.93
CA ARG A 396 29.69 -52.42 24.45
C ARG A 396 30.12 -51.33 23.46
N TYR A 397 30.20 -50.08 23.91
CA TYR A 397 30.73 -48.95 23.13
C TYR A 397 32.11 -48.52 23.64
N ILE A 398 32.88 -47.86 22.79
CA ILE A 398 34.21 -47.33 23.13
C ILE A 398 34.26 -45.86 22.68
N THR A 399 34.69 -44.96 23.56
CA THR A 399 34.87 -43.55 23.17
C THR A 399 35.98 -43.44 22.10
N PRO A 400 35.90 -42.45 21.20
CA PRO A 400 36.89 -42.31 20.13
C PRO A 400 38.32 -42.20 20.67
N ASN A 401 39.28 -42.57 19.84
CA ASN A 401 40.69 -42.37 20.16
C ASN A 401 41.05 -40.87 20.24
N ALA A 402 42.23 -40.57 20.79
CA ALA A 402 42.68 -39.19 20.96
C ALA A 402 42.85 -38.43 19.63
N SER A 403 43.15 -39.12 18.52
CA SER A 403 43.25 -38.52 17.18
C SER A 403 41.91 -38.01 16.65
N ASP A 404 40.78 -38.58 17.09
CA ASP A 404 39.42 -38.18 16.68
C ASP A 404 38.85 -37.01 17.50
N ARG A 405 39.72 -36.29 18.23
CA ARG A 405 39.35 -35.16 19.11
C ARG A 405 38.30 -35.54 20.16
N ASN A 406 38.15 -36.83 20.46
CA ASN A 406 37.13 -37.41 21.34
C ASN A 406 35.70 -37.01 20.95
N ILE A 407 35.39 -36.89 19.65
CA ILE A 407 34.08 -36.43 19.16
C ILE A 407 33.36 -37.54 18.38
N VAL A 408 32.11 -37.79 18.72
CA VAL A 408 31.17 -38.57 17.90
C VAL A 408 30.09 -37.64 17.35
N LYS A 409 29.72 -37.83 16.08
CA LYS A 409 28.57 -37.18 15.46
C LYS A 409 27.72 -38.20 14.73
N ASN A 410 26.41 -38.09 14.89
CA ASN A 410 25.46 -38.90 14.13
C ASN A 410 24.53 -37.99 13.33
N TYR A 411 24.39 -38.25 12.03
CA TYR A 411 23.56 -37.49 11.10
C TYR A 411 22.29 -38.28 10.81
N ASN A 412 21.17 -37.87 11.42
CA ASN A 412 19.85 -38.40 11.14
C ASN A 412 18.81 -37.29 11.39
N SER A 413 17.56 -37.53 11.02
CA SER A 413 16.41 -36.69 11.31
C SER A 413 16.07 -36.61 12.81
N PHE A 414 16.33 -37.66 13.60
CA PHE A 414 15.89 -37.77 15.01
C PHE A 414 14.39 -37.45 15.17
N HIS A 415 13.59 -37.87 14.18
CA HIS A 415 12.15 -37.66 14.12
C HIS A 415 11.69 -36.20 14.26
N LEU A 416 12.56 -35.20 14.04
CA LEU A 416 12.09 -33.82 13.99
C LEU A 416 11.26 -33.58 12.72
N GLN A 417 10.35 -32.61 12.80
CA GLN A 417 9.59 -32.18 11.64
C GLN A 417 10.50 -31.70 10.50
N PRO A 418 10.19 -32.04 9.23
CA PRO A 418 10.89 -31.47 8.07
C PRO A 418 10.58 -29.98 7.89
N PHE A 419 9.39 -29.53 8.31
CA PHE A 419 8.95 -28.14 8.23
C PHE A 419 8.53 -27.64 9.61
N LYS A 420 8.94 -26.43 9.94
CA LYS A 420 8.62 -25.74 11.19
C LYS A 420 7.97 -24.40 10.86
N PHE A 421 6.86 -24.09 11.52
CA PHE A 421 6.14 -22.82 11.43
C PHE A 421 6.17 -22.15 12.79
N GLU A 422 6.56 -20.88 12.82
CA GLU A 422 6.71 -20.14 14.08
C GLU A 422 5.96 -18.82 14.00
N GLY A 423 5.30 -18.43 15.08
CA GLY A 423 4.86 -17.06 15.29
C GLY A 423 6.08 -16.20 15.63
N MET A 424 6.20 -15.04 15.00
CA MET A 424 7.35 -14.15 15.09
C MET A 424 6.92 -12.78 15.64
N ILE A 425 7.71 -12.26 16.57
CA ILE A 425 7.66 -10.86 16.99
C ILE A 425 9.06 -10.24 16.94
N ARG A 426 9.12 -8.96 16.59
CA ARG A 426 10.33 -8.15 16.58
C ARG A 426 10.03 -6.77 17.16
N VAL A 427 10.91 -6.28 18.00
CA VAL A 427 10.79 -4.95 18.60
C VAL A 427 12.18 -4.33 18.61
N GLY A 428 12.26 -3.05 18.29
CA GLY A 428 13.53 -2.35 18.45
C GLY A 428 13.38 -0.87 18.71
N PHE A 429 14.43 -0.36 19.32
CA PHE A 429 14.56 0.99 19.82
C PHE A 429 15.98 1.45 19.49
N SER A 430 16.09 2.44 18.62
CA SER A 430 17.37 2.99 18.19
C SER A 430 18.29 1.91 17.60
N PHE A 431 19.38 1.55 18.28
CA PHE A 431 20.34 0.52 17.87
C PHE A 431 20.04 -0.89 18.40
N VAL A 432 19.09 -1.04 19.32
CA VAL A 432 18.74 -2.34 19.91
C VAL A 432 17.57 -2.93 19.14
N ASN A 433 17.72 -4.16 18.66
CA ASN A 433 16.67 -4.91 18.00
C ASN A 433 16.58 -6.31 18.62
N LEU A 434 15.40 -6.61 19.17
CA LEU A 434 15.06 -7.85 19.86
C LEU A 434 14.06 -8.62 19.02
N TRP A 435 14.16 -9.95 19.05
CA TRP A 435 13.26 -10.83 18.33
C TRP A 435 12.94 -12.06 19.18
N ALA A 436 11.75 -12.62 18.97
CA ALA A 436 11.35 -13.88 19.56
C ALA A 436 10.43 -14.66 18.62
N HIS A 437 10.58 -15.98 18.61
CA HIS A 437 9.74 -16.90 17.86
C HIS A 437 9.21 -18.02 18.76
N VAL A 438 7.98 -18.45 18.50
CA VAL A 438 7.33 -19.58 19.17
C VAL A 438 6.78 -20.53 18.11
N GLY A 439 7.08 -21.82 18.25
CA GLY A 439 6.61 -22.88 17.36
C GLY A 439 5.09 -23.01 17.40
N LEU A 440 4.48 -23.02 16.22
CA LEU A 440 3.04 -23.25 16.02
C LEU A 440 2.73 -24.74 15.74
N ASN A 441 3.75 -25.53 15.43
CA ASN A 441 3.66 -26.98 15.28
C ASN A 441 4.68 -27.69 16.20
N GLN A 442 4.42 -28.97 16.45
CA GLN A 442 5.26 -29.81 17.30
C GLN A 442 6.69 -29.93 16.74
N PHE A 443 7.68 -30.01 17.62
CA PHE A 443 9.09 -30.16 17.27
C PHE A 443 9.40 -31.51 16.65
N PHE A 444 8.78 -32.57 17.20
CA PHE A 444 8.85 -33.93 16.70
C PHE A 444 7.69 -34.22 15.74
N MET A 445 7.89 -35.23 14.88
CA MET A 445 6.84 -35.84 14.08
C MET A 445 5.79 -36.46 15.01
N LYS A 446 4.52 -36.37 14.60
CA LYS A 446 3.39 -36.91 15.37
C LYS A 446 3.64 -38.39 15.70
N ASP A 447 3.40 -38.77 16.96
CA ASP A 447 3.56 -40.13 17.48
C ASP A 447 5.00 -40.68 17.37
N ARG A 448 6.00 -39.81 17.23
CA ARG A 448 7.43 -40.17 17.15
C ARG A 448 8.25 -39.49 18.25
N GLY A 449 7.61 -38.92 19.25
CA GLY A 449 8.23 -38.23 20.38
C GLY A 449 7.23 -37.43 21.21
N PRO A 450 7.69 -36.77 22.28
CA PRO A 450 6.80 -36.00 23.14
C PRO A 450 6.29 -34.76 22.42
N GLU A 451 5.08 -34.33 22.77
CA GLU A 451 4.49 -33.11 22.25
C GLU A 451 5.20 -31.88 22.84
N LEU A 452 6.12 -31.31 22.07
CA LEU A 452 6.92 -30.15 22.45
C LEU A 452 6.88 -29.07 21.37
N TYR A 453 6.85 -27.80 21.76
CA TYR A 453 6.85 -26.64 20.87
C TYR A 453 8.12 -25.83 21.09
N THR A 454 8.79 -25.42 20.01
CA THR A 454 10.04 -24.67 20.13
C THR A 454 9.80 -23.23 20.57
N TRP A 455 10.80 -22.64 21.22
CA TRP A 455 10.87 -21.20 21.42
C TRP A 455 12.30 -20.72 21.21
N THR A 456 12.44 -19.51 20.70
CA THR A 456 13.73 -18.85 20.48
C THR A 456 13.59 -17.37 20.79
N ALA A 457 14.58 -16.76 21.43
CA ALA A 457 14.60 -15.32 21.64
C ALA A 457 16.03 -14.79 21.63
N GLY A 458 16.22 -13.59 21.10
CA GLY A 458 17.57 -13.06 20.92
C GLY A 458 17.62 -11.60 20.50
N ILE A 459 18.81 -11.22 20.05
CA ILE A 459 19.15 -9.88 19.58
C ILE A 459 19.67 -9.94 18.15
N THR A 460 19.46 -8.85 17.41
CA THR A 460 20.12 -8.64 16.12
C THR A 460 21.47 -7.98 16.37
N LEU A 461 22.55 -8.62 15.90
CA LEU A 461 23.92 -8.14 16.09
C LEU A 461 24.31 -7.12 15.03
N VAL A 462 23.92 -7.38 13.78
CA VAL A 462 24.18 -6.53 12.62
C VAL A 462 22.97 -6.63 11.70
N GLY A 463 22.34 -5.50 11.37
CA GLY A 463 21.29 -5.42 10.34
C GLY A 463 21.81 -4.74 9.07
N TRP A 464 21.17 -5.00 7.92
CA TRP A 464 21.51 -4.36 6.64
C TRP A 464 20.28 -4.02 5.80
#